data_AF-J4CDW1-F1
#
_entry.id   AF-J4CDW1-F1
#
_cell.length_a   1.000
_cell.length_b   1.000
_cell.length_c   1.000
_cell.angle_alpha   90.00
_cell.angle_beta   90.00
_cell.angle_gamma   90.00
#
_symmetry.space_group_name_H-M   'P 1'
#
loop_
_entity.id
_entity.type
_entity.pdbx_description
1 polymer ?
#
loop_
_entity_poly.entity_id
_entity_poly.type
_entity_poly.pdbx_seq_one_letter_code
_entity_poly.pdbx_strand_id
1 'polypeptide(L)'
;MRPDNRQTSGFSSIGPTLFNVYGRTSGIQNVGGLNMMTNTMQSSGIVWNEANLMRYMKNPTMFVDAKIGMNFSGLPKFQDRVDIVHFLRDLNYEGKYGKEILKECQSQP
;
A
#
# COMPACT_ATOMS: atom_id res chain seq x y z
N MET A 1 4.73 2.79 9.27
CA MET A 1 4.95 1.71 8.28
C MET A 1 6.39 1.80 7.82
N ARG A 2 7.23 0.82 8.14
CA ARG A 2 8.66 0.89 7.80
C ARG A 2 8.90 0.45 6.33
N PRO A 3 9.91 1.01 5.64
CA PRO A 3 10.27 0.59 4.28
C PRO A 3 10.65 -0.89 4.16
N ASP A 4 11.19 -1.46 5.23
CA ASP A 4 11.63 -2.86 5.33
C ASP A 4 10.52 -3.81 5.80
N ASN A 5 9.28 -3.33 5.89
CA ASN A 5 8.13 -4.07 6.40
C ASN A 5 8.32 -4.62 7.83
N ARG A 6 9.36 -4.18 8.57
CA ARG A 6 9.50 -4.52 9.99
C ARG A 6 8.46 -3.75 10.78
N GLN A 7 7.84 -4.45 11.72
CA GLN A 7 6.77 -3.89 12.55
C GLN A 7 7.34 -3.54 13.92
N THR A 8 7.02 -2.36 14.42
CA THR A 8 7.17 -2.05 15.85
C THR A 8 6.02 -2.68 16.62
N SER A 9 6.34 -3.26 17.77
CA SER A 9 5.38 -3.95 18.65
C SER A 9 4.16 -3.07 18.95
N GLY A 10 2.95 -3.53 18.59
CA GLY A 10 1.69 -2.83 18.83
C GLY A 10 0.81 -2.61 17.60
N PHE A 11 1.36 -2.75 16.38
CA PHE A 11 0.59 -2.69 15.14
C PHE A 11 0.35 -4.10 14.58
N SER A 12 -0.84 -4.66 14.83
CA SER A 12 -1.32 -5.85 14.12
C SER A 12 -1.65 -5.47 12.67
N SER A 13 -0.82 -5.89 11.72
CA SER A 13 -1.01 -5.56 10.30
C SER A 13 -1.36 -6.78 9.46
N ILE A 14 -2.60 -6.80 8.98
CA ILE A 14 -3.04 -7.67 7.88
C ILE A 14 -2.65 -6.94 6.59
N GLY A 15 -1.40 -7.10 6.12
CA GLY A 15 -0.98 -6.60 4.79
C GLY A 15 0.49 -6.19 4.62
N PRO A 16 0.93 -5.95 3.36
CA PRO A 16 2.28 -5.47 3.02
C PRO A 16 2.46 -3.96 3.28
N THR A 17 3.71 -3.50 3.29
CA THR A 17 4.04 -2.07 3.41
C THR A 17 3.53 -1.24 2.23
N LEU A 18 2.97 -0.08 2.56
CA LEU A 18 2.55 0.95 1.60
C LEU A 18 3.68 1.94 1.26
N PHE A 19 4.84 1.83 1.93
CA PHE A 19 5.99 2.67 1.62
C PHE A 19 6.47 2.41 0.20
N ASN A 20 6.69 3.48 -0.57
CA ASN A 20 7.11 3.45 -1.97
C ASN A 20 6.17 2.58 -2.86
N VAL A 21 4.86 2.66 -2.62
CA VAL A 21 3.86 1.90 -3.40
C VAL A 21 3.53 2.59 -4.73
N TYR A 22 3.62 3.91 -4.81
CA TYR A 22 3.31 4.65 -6.04
C TYR A 22 4.32 4.27 -7.14
N GLY A 23 3.82 3.82 -8.30
CA GLY A 23 4.62 3.31 -9.42
C GLY A 23 5.09 1.85 -9.27
N ARG A 24 4.85 1.20 -8.14
CA ARG A 24 5.15 -0.23 -7.94
C ARG A 24 4.11 -1.11 -8.63
N THR A 25 4.52 -2.24 -9.20
CA THR A 25 3.57 -3.26 -9.68
C THR A 25 2.98 -4.04 -8.51
N SER A 26 1.71 -4.40 -8.62
CA SER A 26 0.99 -5.24 -7.67
C SER A 26 1.64 -6.63 -7.55
N GLY A 27 1.56 -7.23 -6.36
CA GLY A 27 1.97 -8.61 -6.14
C GLY A 27 3.47 -8.91 -6.23
N ILE A 28 4.35 -7.91 -6.41
CA ILE A 28 5.80 -8.14 -6.53
C ILE A 28 6.47 -8.56 -5.20
N GLN A 29 5.99 -8.06 -4.07
CA GLN A 29 6.65 -8.33 -2.78
C GLN A 29 6.11 -9.61 -2.12
N ASN A 30 6.92 -10.68 -2.13
CA ASN A 30 6.77 -11.79 -1.19
C ASN A 30 7.13 -11.31 0.22
N VAL A 31 6.15 -10.81 0.95
CA VAL A 31 6.35 -10.34 2.32
C VAL A 31 6.26 -11.51 3.28
N GLY A 32 7.39 -12.19 3.52
CA GLY A 32 7.66 -12.99 4.72
C GLY A 32 6.53 -13.90 5.24
N GLY A 33 5.88 -14.68 4.37
CA GLY A 33 4.85 -15.66 4.78
C GLY A 33 3.43 -15.11 4.92
N LEU A 34 3.18 -13.83 4.60
CA LEU A 34 1.83 -13.28 4.47
C LEU A 34 1.19 -13.78 3.16
N ASN A 35 0.50 -14.91 3.22
CA ASN A 35 -0.30 -15.49 2.13
C ASN A 35 -1.58 -14.68 1.82
N MET A 36 -1.50 -13.35 1.90
CA MET A 36 -2.63 -12.43 1.72
C MET A 36 -2.71 -11.87 0.28
N MET A 37 -1.63 -12.03 -0.49
CA MET A 37 -1.63 -11.70 -1.91
C MET A 37 -2.24 -12.86 -2.68
N THR A 38 -3.35 -12.60 -3.35
CA THR A 38 -3.98 -13.59 -4.21
C THR A 38 -3.18 -13.75 -5.50
N ASN A 39 -3.17 -14.95 -6.08
CA ASN A 39 -2.52 -15.25 -7.36
C ASN A 39 -2.93 -14.24 -8.44
N THR A 40 -4.17 -13.77 -8.41
CA THR A 40 -4.70 -12.73 -9.31
C THR A 40 -3.92 -11.42 -9.21
N MET A 41 -3.56 -10.97 -8.00
CA MET A 41 -2.81 -9.71 -7.82
C MET A 41 -1.35 -9.81 -8.28
N GLN A 42 -0.79 -11.02 -8.27
CA GLN A 42 0.55 -11.31 -8.79
C GLN A 42 0.55 -11.35 -10.33
N SER A 43 -0.52 -11.91 -10.94
CA SER A 43 -0.64 -12.02 -12.39
C SER A 43 -1.26 -10.80 -13.08
N SER A 44 -1.93 -9.90 -12.34
CA SER A 44 -2.68 -8.79 -12.91
C SER A 44 -1.83 -7.71 -13.56
N GLY A 45 -0.54 -7.61 -13.23
CA GLY A 45 0.37 -6.61 -13.79
C GLY A 45 -0.04 -5.17 -13.49
N ILE A 46 -0.88 -4.94 -12.48
CA ILE A 46 -1.39 -3.61 -12.15
C ILE A 46 -0.25 -2.74 -11.63
N VAL A 47 -0.01 -1.60 -12.26
CA VAL A 47 0.90 -0.58 -11.74
C VAL A 47 0.11 0.39 -10.86
N TRP A 48 0.59 0.66 -9.65
CA TRP A 48 -0.04 1.59 -8.72
C TRP A 48 0.21 3.05 -9.11
N ASN A 49 -0.48 3.51 -10.15
CA ASN A 49 -0.56 4.91 -10.53
C ASN A 49 -1.80 5.57 -9.90
N GLU A 50 -1.93 6.89 -10.09
CA GLU A 50 -3.07 7.67 -9.58
C GLU A 50 -4.43 7.10 -10.00
N ALA A 51 -4.64 6.78 -11.28
CA ALA A 51 -5.91 6.26 -11.76
C ALA A 51 -6.28 4.90 -11.14
N ASN A 52 -5.30 4.00 -11.04
CA ASN A 52 -5.49 2.67 -10.46
C ASN A 52 -5.70 2.73 -8.95
N LEU A 53 -4.95 3.57 -8.24
CA LEU A 53 -5.13 3.80 -6.81
C LEU A 53 -6.51 4.40 -6.52
N MET A 54 -6.96 5.38 -7.31
CA MET A 54 -8.29 5.99 -7.18
C MET A 54 -9.42 4.97 -7.39
N ARG A 55 -9.29 4.09 -8.39
CA ARG A 55 -10.26 3.02 -8.67
C ARG A 55 -10.26 1.96 -7.58
N TYR A 56 -9.06 1.51 -7.18
CA TYR A 56 -8.89 0.52 -6.13
C TYR A 56 -9.44 1.01 -4.79
N MET A 57 -9.13 2.24 -4.39
CA MET A 57 -9.67 2.81 -3.16
C MET A 57 -11.17 3.02 -3.20
N LYS A 58 -11.78 3.23 -4.39
CA LYS A 58 -13.24 3.35 -4.50
C LYS A 58 -13.94 2.02 -4.24
N ASN A 59 -13.46 0.93 -4.86
CA ASN A 59 -13.97 -0.41 -4.65
C ASN A 59 -12.90 -1.45 -5.04
N PRO A 60 -12.17 -2.00 -4.06
CA PRO A 60 -11.08 -2.93 -4.32
C PRO A 60 -11.55 -4.20 -5.04
N THR A 61 -12.61 -4.82 -4.53
CA THR A 61 -13.16 -6.09 -5.03
C THR A 61 -13.58 -5.98 -6.49
N MET A 62 -14.25 -4.88 -6.85
CA MET A 62 -14.67 -4.62 -8.23
C MET A 62 -13.49 -4.33 -9.15
N PHE A 63 -12.43 -3.69 -8.65
CA PHE A 63 -11.26 -3.35 -9.48
C PHE A 63 -10.40 -4.57 -9.81
N VAL A 64 -10.22 -5.49 -8.85
CA VAL A 64 -9.42 -6.70 -9.04
C VAL A 64 -10.24 -7.83 -9.68
N ASP A 65 -11.57 -7.74 -9.64
CA ASP A 65 -12.53 -8.76 -10.07
C ASP A 65 -12.24 -10.15 -9.47
N ALA A 66 -11.70 -10.15 -8.26
CA ALA A 66 -11.36 -11.35 -7.50
C ALA A 66 -11.42 -11.08 -6.00
N LYS A 67 -11.40 -12.15 -5.20
CA LYS A 67 -11.23 -12.02 -3.76
C LYS A 67 -9.86 -11.44 -3.45
N ILE A 68 -9.83 -10.46 -2.56
CA ILE A 68 -8.60 -9.83 -2.06
C ILE A 68 -8.49 -10.24 -0.58
N GLY A 69 -7.29 -10.54 -0.10
CA GLY A 69 -7.06 -10.89 1.32
C GLY A 69 -7.29 -9.73 2.31
N MET A 70 -7.73 -8.57 1.82
CA MET A 70 -7.97 -7.36 2.59
C MET A 70 -9.47 -7.11 2.74
N ASN A 71 -9.96 -7.02 3.99
CA ASN A 71 -11.36 -6.66 4.27
C ASN A 71 -11.56 -5.14 4.26
N PHE A 72 -11.51 -4.54 3.07
CA PHE A 72 -11.67 -3.09 2.88
C PHE A 72 -12.85 -2.81 1.94
N SER A 73 -13.83 -2.06 2.43
CA SER A 73 -15.03 -1.70 1.67
C SER A 73 -14.78 -0.59 0.63
N GLY A 74 -13.69 0.15 0.77
CA GLY A 74 -13.37 1.32 -0.05
C GLY A 74 -13.75 2.65 0.60
N LEU A 75 -13.36 3.74 -0.06
CA LEU A 75 -13.58 5.13 0.34
C LEU A 75 -14.53 5.77 -0.66
N PRO A 76 -15.77 6.12 -0.28
CA PRO A 76 -16.73 6.71 -1.20
C PRO A 76 -16.40 8.16 -1.54
N LYS A 77 -15.85 8.91 -0.58
CA LYS A 77 -15.48 10.33 -0.73
C LYS A 77 -14.32 10.49 -1.73
N PHE A 78 -14.50 11.38 -2.70
CA PHE A 78 -13.48 11.64 -3.72
C PHE A 78 -12.26 12.33 -3.13
N GLN A 79 -12.47 13.37 -2.31
CA GLN A 79 -11.38 14.15 -1.71
C GLN A 79 -10.44 13.28 -0.87
N ASP A 80 -10.99 12.43 -0.01
CA ASP A 80 -10.19 11.51 0.81
C ASP A 80 -9.27 10.63 -0.04
N ARG A 81 -9.78 10.12 -1.18
CA ARG A 81 -8.94 9.32 -2.09
C ARG A 81 -7.83 10.15 -2.72
N VAL A 82 -8.12 11.38 -3.13
CA VAL A 82 -7.13 12.31 -3.69
C VAL A 82 -6.03 12.58 -2.66
N ASP A 83 -6.39 12.95 -1.44
CA ASP A 83 -5.44 13.27 -0.37
C ASP A 83 -4.55 12.06 -0.05
N ILE A 84 -5.12 10.86 -0.02
CA ILE A 84 -4.35 9.62 0.19
C ILE A 84 -3.43 9.34 -1.00
N VAL A 85 -3.86 9.54 -2.24
CA VAL A 85 -2.99 9.34 -3.41
C VAL A 85 -1.81 10.32 -3.36
N HIS A 86 -2.04 11.58 -3.02
CA HIS A 86 -0.98 12.57 -2.84
C HIS A 86 -0.01 12.15 -1.73
N PHE A 87 -0.54 11.71 -0.59
CA PHE A 87 0.28 11.19 0.49
C PHE A 87 1.13 9.99 0.05
N LEU A 88 0.54 9.01 -0.63
CA LEU A 88 1.24 7.80 -1.12
C LEU A 88 2.30 8.12 -2.18
N ARG A 89 2.06 9.16 -3.00
CA ARG A 89 3.04 9.66 -3.96
C ARG A 89 4.27 10.23 -3.25
N ASP A 90 4.06 10.97 -2.17
CA ASP A 90 5.13 11.54 -1.35
C ASP A 90 5.71 10.55 -0.33
N LEU A 91 5.08 9.38 -0.16
CA LEU A 91 5.54 8.31 0.72
C LEU A 91 6.64 7.46 0.05
N ASN A 92 7.74 8.10 -0.29
CA ASN A 92 8.92 7.50 -0.89
C ASN A 92 10.20 8.02 -0.19
N TYR A 93 11.38 7.51 -0.56
CA TYR A 93 12.65 7.87 0.08
C TYR A 93 13.03 9.36 -0.03
N GLU A 94 12.52 10.05 -1.06
CA GLU A 94 12.84 11.45 -1.34
C GLU A 94 11.78 12.41 -0.81
N GLY A 95 10.55 11.94 -0.66
CA GLY A 95 9.41 12.72 -0.22
C GLY A 95 9.49 13.09 1.26
N LYS A 96 8.80 14.18 1.61
CA LYS A 96 8.83 14.78 2.95
C LYS A 96 8.47 13.75 4.03
N TYR A 97 7.34 13.07 3.85
CA TYR A 97 6.82 12.10 4.81
C TYR A 97 7.68 10.85 4.90
N GLY A 98 8.22 10.39 3.77
CA GLY A 98 9.10 9.22 3.79
C GLY A 98 10.42 9.49 4.50
N LYS A 99 11.00 10.68 4.35
CA LYS A 99 12.19 11.11 5.10
C LYS A 99 11.96 11.18 6.60
N GLU A 100 10.79 11.67 7.04
CA GLU A 100 10.40 11.68 8.45
C GLU A 100 10.31 10.26 9.01
N ILE A 101 9.62 9.36 8.30
CA ILE A 101 9.52 7.94 8.70
C ILE A 101 10.88 7.25 8.74
N LEU A 102 11.77 7.55 7.78
CA LEU A 102 13.13 6.98 7.76
C LEU A 102 13.96 7.43 8.98
N LYS A 103 13.85 8.71 9.38
CA LYS A 103 14.50 9.22 10.59
C LYS A 103 13.97 8.52 11.84
N GLU A 104 12.65 8.35 11.95
CA GLU A 104 12.03 7.61 13.05
C GLU A 104 12.52 6.15 13.09
N CYS A 105 12.61 5.50 11.93
CA CYS A 105 13.13 4.13 11.83
C CYS A 105 14.59 4.01 12.27
N GLN A 106 15.42 5.01 11.99
CA GLN A 106 16.83 5.04 12.42
C GLN A 106 16.98 5.34 13.92
N SER A 107 16.03 6.06 14.51
CA SER A 107 16.06 6.44 15.92
C SER A 107 15.58 5.34 16.88
N GLN A 108 14.91 4.30 16.35
CA GLN A 108 14.40 3.19 17.13
C GLN A 108 15.22 1.91 16.83
N PRO A 109 15.91 1.32 17.83
CA PRO A 109 16.68 0.10 17.64
C PRO A 109 15.82 -1.11 17.25
#